data_AF-A0A7C7CTZ5-F1
#
_entry.id   AF-A0A7C7CTZ5-F1
#
_cell.length_a   1.000
_cell.length_b   1.000
_cell.length_c   1.000
_cell.angle_alpha   90.00
_cell.angle_beta   90.00
_cell.angle_gamma   90.00
#
_symmetry.space_group_name_H-M   'P 1'
#
loop_
_entity.id
_entity.type
_entity.pdbx_description
1 polymer ?
#
loop_
_entity_poly.entity_id
_entity_poly.type
_entity_poly.pdbx_seq_one_letter_code
_entity_poly.pdbx_strand_id
1 'polypeptide(L)' 'QIDLENSKNSGLIQVQTLLKDIDGISFVNFNEKDIVRHDLVKYIIKAYSQNEFKTD' A
#
# COMPACT_ATOMS: atom_id res chain seq x y z
N GLN A 1 -3.09 -9.26 -1.12
CA GLN A 1 -3.81 -10.31 -1.84
C GLN A 1 -3.09 -10.51 -3.15
N ILE A 2 -2.42 -11.64 -3.33
CA ILE A 2 -1.54 -11.96 -4.48
C ILE A 2 -2.18 -13.05 -5.35
N ASP A 3 -3.52 -13.10 -5.33
CA ASP A 3 -4.31 -14.22 -5.85
C ASP A 3 -5.54 -13.70 -6.62
N LEU A 4 -5.37 -12.62 -7.39
CA LEU A 4 -6.41 -12.15 -8.29
C LEU A 4 -5.91 -12.30 -9.73
N GLU A 5 -6.46 -13.31 -10.42
CA GLU A 5 -6.13 -13.70 -11.80
C GLU A 5 -6.46 -12.65 -12.87
N ASN A 6 -6.91 -11.46 -12.49
CA ASN A 6 -7.03 -10.33 -13.39
C ASN A 6 -6.87 -9.06 -12.57
N SER A 7 -6.20 -8.06 -13.16
CA SER A 7 -6.09 -6.68 -12.71
C SER A 7 -7.44 -5.93 -12.70
N LYS A 8 -8.52 -6.62 -12.34
CA LYS A 8 -9.83 -6.01 -12.16
C LYS A 8 -9.73 -5.09 -10.94
N ASN A 9 -9.68 -3.80 -11.26
CA ASN A 9 -9.84 -2.62 -10.42
C ASN A 9 -9.93 -2.93 -8.92
N SER A 10 -8.89 -2.55 -8.17
CA SER A 10 -8.87 -2.66 -6.71
C SER A 10 -10.16 -2.10 -6.11
N GLY A 11 -10.89 -2.95 -5.38
CA GLY A 11 -12.13 -2.55 -4.71
C GLY A 11 -11.93 -1.39 -3.74
N LEU A 12 -10.75 -1.31 -3.11
CA LEU A 12 -10.40 -0.18 -2.24
C LEU A 12 -10.30 1.14 -3.02
N ILE A 13 -9.68 1.12 -4.21
CA ILE A 13 -9.57 2.31 -5.08
C ILE A 13 -10.96 2.74 -5.55
N GLN A 14 -11.81 1.79 -5.92
CA GLN A 14 -13.18 2.07 -6.33
C GLN A 14 -14.00 2.68 -5.18
N VAL A 15 -13.92 2.11 -3.98
CA VAL A 15 -14.62 2.58 -2.78
C VAL A 15 -14.11 3.95 -2.30
N GLN A 16 -12.81 4.23 -2.42
CA GLN A 16 -12.24 5.56 -2.16
C GLN A 16 -12.91 6.67 -2.99
N THR A 17 -13.24 6.37 -4.25
CA THR A 17 -13.93 7.32 -5.12
C THR A 17 -15.41 7.42 -4.77
N LEU A 18 -16.08 6.29 -4.54
CA LEU A 18 -17.52 6.22 -4.30
C LEU A 18 -17.93 6.87 -2.97
N LEU A 19 -17.12 6.72 -1.92
CA LEU A 19 -17.46 7.18 -0.58
C LEU A 19 -16.82 8.53 -0.22
N LYS A 20 -16.19 9.21 -1.18
CA LYS A 20 -15.46 10.47 -0.95
C LYS A 20 -16.30 11.56 -0.29
N ASP A 21 -17.58 11.62 -0.63
CA ASP A 21 -18.50 12.69 -0.21
C ASP A 21 -19.52 12.22 0.85
N ILE A 22 -19.28 11.07 1.49
CA ILE A 22 -20.14 10.56 2.56
C ILE A 22 -19.66 11.10 3.90
N ASP A 23 -20.51 11.91 4.54
CA ASP A 23 -20.26 12.41 5.88
C ASP A 23 -20.04 11.26 6.88
N GLY A 24 -18.96 11.37 7.66
CA GLY A 24 -18.55 10.36 8.64
C GLY A 24 -17.59 9.30 8.09
N ILE A 25 -17.24 9.33 6.80
CA ILE A 25 -16.22 8.45 6.21
C ILE A 25 -14.98 9.28 5.84
N SER A 26 -13.80 8.77 6.18
CA SER A 26 -12.53 9.39 5.80
C SER A 26 -11.51 8.33 5.39
N PHE A 27 -10.69 8.67 4.40
CA PHE A 27 -9.58 7.85 3.95
C PHE A 27 -8.27 8.50 4.39
N VAL A 28 -7.50 7.79 5.21
CA VAL A 28 -6.20 8.24 5.72
C VAL A 28 -5.10 7.47 4.99
N ASN A 29 -4.21 8.19 4.34
CA ASN A 29 -3.04 7.60 3.66
C ASN A 29 -1.81 7.80 4.54
N PHE A 30 -1.20 6.69 4.96
CA PHE A 30 0.06 6.71 5.70
C PHE A 30 1.24 6.79 4.73
N ASN A 31 2.27 7.50 5.14
CA ASN A 31 3.56 7.55 4.46
C ASN A 31 4.69 7.07 5.40
N GLU A 32 5.92 7.04 4.89
CA GLU A 32 7.07 6.53 5.65
C GLU A 32 7.31 7.27 6.97
N LYS A 33 6.94 8.55 7.05
CA LYS A 33 7.13 9.40 8.24
C LYS A 33 6.16 9.02 9.36
N ASP A 34 5.03 8.41 9.02
CA ASP A 34 3.99 8.03 9.99
C ASP A 34 4.30 6.68 10.69
N ILE A 35 5.38 6.00 10.26
CA ILE A 35 5.67 4.63 10.69
C ILE A 35 6.96 4.60 11.51
N VAL A 36 6.82 4.36 12.81
CA VAL A 36 7.95 4.03 13.69
C VAL A 36 8.34 2.58 13.44
N ARG A 37 9.50 2.36 12.82
CA ARG A 37 10.05 1.03 12.57
C ARG A 37 11.26 0.78 13.45
N HIS A 38 11.33 -0.44 13.99
CA HIS A 38 12.56 -0.97 14.58
C HIS A 38 13.68 -0.98 13.53
N ASP A 39 14.92 -0.71 13.94
CA ASP A 39 16.04 -0.52 13.00
C ASP A 39 16.31 -1.75 12.14
N LEU A 40 16.15 -2.96 12.71
CA LEU A 40 16.23 -4.22 11.95
C LEU A 40 15.27 -4.26 10.75
N VAL A 41 14.05 -3.76 10.91
CA VAL A 41 13.04 -3.75 9.83
C VAL A 41 13.44 -2.78 8.72
N LYS A 42 14.07 -1.66 9.06
CA LYS A 42 14.62 -0.72 8.06
C LYS A 42 15.72 -1.38 7.23
N TYR A 43 16.61 -2.15 7.86
CA TYR A 43 17.66 -2.89 7.15
C TYR A 43 17.09 -3.96 6.22
N ILE A 44 16.07 -4.70 6.66
CA ILE A 44 15.37 -5.68 5.82
C ILE A 44 14.77 -4.99 4.61
N ILE A 45 13.99 -3.92 4.79
CA ILE A 45 13.37 -3.17 3.68
C ILE A 45 14.43 -2.68 2.70
N LYS A 46 15.53 -2.09 3.19
CA LYS A 46 16.64 -1.61 2.34
C LYS A 46 17.28 -2.73 1.53
N ALA A 47 17.46 -3.91 2.12
CA ALA A 47 18.02 -5.07 1.44
C ALA A 47 17.09 -5.57 0.31
N TYR A 48 15.77 -5.51 0.51
CA TYR A 48 14.79 -5.80 -0.53
C TYR A 48 14.76 -4.72 -1.63
N SER A 49 14.86 -3.43 -1.29
CA SER A 49 14.85 -2.35 -2.29
C SER A 49 16.08 -2.32 -3.20
N GLN A 50 17.23 -2.84 -2.76
CA GLN A 50 18.45 -2.91 -3.58
C GLN A 50 18.50 -4.12 -4.50
N ASN A 51 17.70 -5.15 -4.21
CA ASN A 51 17.44 -6.23 -5.15
C ASN A 51 16.20 -5.83 -5.94
N GLU A 52 16.37 -5.09 -7.04
CA GLU A 52 15.32 -5.01 -8.06
C GLU A 52 14.99 -6.45 -8.48
N PHE A 53 13.99 -7.05 -7.84
CA PHE A 53 13.23 -8.14 -8.42
C PHE A 53 12.51 -7.55 -9.63
N LYS A 54 13.26 -7.37 -10.73
CA LYS A 54 12.69 -7.30 -12.08
C LYS A 54 12.04 -8.65 -12.30
N THR A 55 10.75 -8.72 -12.02
CA THR A 55 9.91 -9.73 -12.62
C THR A 55 9.62 -9.20 -14.02
N ASP A 56 10.15 -9.90 -15.03
CA ASP A 56 9.70 -9.77 -16.43
C ASP A 56 8.18 -9.96 -16.56
#